data_AF-A0A7K5ESH4-F1
#
_entry.id   AF-A0A7K5ESH4-F1
#
_cell.length_a   1.000
_cell.length_b   1.000
_cell.length_c   1.000
_cell.angle_alpha   90.00
_cell.angle_beta   90.00
_cell.angle_gamma   90.00
#
_symmetry.space_group_name_H-M   'P 1'
#
loop_
_entity.id
_entity.type
_entity.pdbx_description
1 polymer ?
#
loop_
_entity_poly.entity_id
_entity_poly.type
_entity_poly.pdbx_seq_one_letter_code
_entity_poly.pdbx_strand_id
1 'polypeptide(L)'
;YGFINTCLKSLVVEKYGEETWEKLRLQAGVQDSFLTFEVYKDEITMQLVDKACKVLGVPADTVLREFGKYFFEFCKRSGYDHMLRTLGGNLYEFIENLDALHSYLSLSYQAKVLVLFCFLPQEMNAPSFRVEKNEDGSMHLHYYSDRRGLCHIVPGIISAAALDFFNIEISMKIVNQTEEEERTGKKEHIVFLVTQNPLFPCKERNEFSSSSQCLVDSEKQIENQLNKEDLEKAKNANEERGNSVCPVKKSHWKTLRGIITLGKGKLLRGFDPVYPKSLWIDTKTFCNGLPFHMVFDKELKVKQAGVSIQKIVPGLQTMGICLDQYFRIVHPEVPFTISSIQKFINSQFVFQTRREMMPESWKERPMLELRGTSLF
;
A
#
# COMPACT_ATOMS: atom_id res chain seq x y z
N TYR A 1 -17.54 -8.50 -8.30
CA TYR A 1 -18.32 -7.78 -7.27
C TYR A 1 -19.24 -6.77 -7.91
N GLY A 2 -20.43 -6.59 -7.36
CA GLY A 2 -21.42 -5.63 -7.85
C GLY A 2 -20.92 -4.20 -7.87
N PHE A 3 -20.02 -3.81 -6.96
CA PHE A 3 -19.38 -2.49 -6.96
C PHE A 3 -18.78 -2.11 -8.34
N ILE A 4 -18.09 -3.05 -9.00
CA ILE A 4 -17.49 -2.84 -10.33
C ILE A 4 -18.58 -2.66 -11.39
N ASN A 5 -19.64 -3.48 -11.34
CA ASN A 5 -20.75 -3.41 -12.29
C ASN A 5 -21.59 -2.12 -12.10
N THR A 6 -21.79 -1.67 -10.87
CA THR A 6 -22.44 -0.40 -10.55
C THR A 6 -21.63 0.78 -11.08
N CYS A 7 -20.29 0.73 -10.95
CA CYS A 7 -19.41 1.73 -11.54
C CYS A 7 -19.54 1.74 -13.09
N LEU A 8 -19.60 0.57 -13.73
CA LEU A 8 -19.76 0.46 -15.18
C LEU A 8 -21.11 1.03 -15.65
N LYS A 9 -22.20 0.74 -14.93
CA LYS A 9 -23.52 1.36 -15.16
C LYS A 9 -23.40 2.89 -15.05
N SER A 10 -22.81 3.39 -13.97
CA SER A 10 -22.65 4.83 -13.72
C SER A 10 -21.85 5.52 -14.83
N LEU A 11 -20.76 4.90 -15.32
CA LEU A 11 -19.98 5.41 -16.44
C LEU A 11 -20.81 5.53 -17.71
N VAL A 12 -21.58 4.49 -18.05
CA VAL A 12 -22.38 4.47 -19.28
C VAL A 12 -23.49 5.50 -19.20
N VAL A 13 -24.17 5.61 -18.06
CA VAL A 13 -25.24 6.59 -17.84
C VAL A 13 -24.71 8.02 -17.90
N GLU A 14 -23.57 8.31 -17.25
CA GLU A 14 -23.00 9.67 -17.21
C GLU A 14 -22.44 10.12 -18.57
N LYS A 15 -21.82 9.22 -19.35
CA LYS A 15 -21.25 9.58 -20.66
C LYS A 15 -22.23 9.45 -21.84
N TYR A 16 -23.16 8.49 -21.79
CA TYR A 16 -23.98 8.10 -22.95
C TYR A 16 -25.49 8.06 -22.67
N GLY A 17 -25.91 8.39 -21.45
CA GLY A 17 -27.32 8.44 -21.05
C GLY A 17 -27.94 7.07 -20.71
N GLU A 18 -29.11 7.12 -20.08
CA GLU A 18 -29.84 5.92 -19.64
C GLU A 18 -30.33 5.04 -20.79
N GLU A 19 -30.69 5.63 -21.94
CA GLU A 19 -31.13 4.87 -23.11
C GLU A 19 -30.05 3.93 -23.64
N THR A 20 -28.80 4.38 -23.61
CA THR A 20 -27.65 3.57 -24.04
C THR A 20 -27.42 2.43 -23.06
N TRP A 21 -27.52 2.69 -21.76
CA TRP A 21 -27.46 1.65 -20.73
C TRP A 21 -28.54 0.59 -20.92
N GLU A 22 -29.79 0.99 -21.16
CA GLU A 22 -30.91 0.06 -21.32
C GLU A 22 -30.72 -0.86 -22.54
N LYS A 23 -30.25 -0.31 -23.67
CA LYS A 23 -29.88 -1.11 -24.85
C LYS A 23 -28.78 -2.11 -24.54
N LEU A 24 -27.76 -1.68 -23.81
CA LEU A 24 -26.61 -2.51 -23.41
C LEU A 24 -27.07 -3.66 -22.49
N ARG A 25 -27.90 -3.33 -21.49
CA ARG A 25 -28.49 -4.26 -20.53
C ARG A 25 -29.31 -5.34 -21.24
N LEU A 26 -30.20 -4.94 -22.16
CA LEU A 26 -31.03 -5.86 -22.93
C LEU A 26 -30.20 -6.78 -23.84
N GLN A 27 -29.16 -6.24 -24.48
CA GLN A 27 -28.27 -7.04 -25.34
C GLN A 27 -27.35 -8.00 -24.57
N ALA A 28 -26.99 -7.65 -23.34
CA ALA A 28 -26.17 -8.48 -22.46
C ALA A 28 -27.01 -9.44 -21.60
N GLY A 29 -28.33 -9.26 -21.53
CA GLY A 29 -29.23 -10.10 -20.73
C GLY A 29 -29.04 -9.94 -19.23
N VAL A 30 -28.67 -8.74 -18.76
CA VAL A 30 -28.29 -8.50 -17.36
C VAL A 30 -29.40 -7.77 -16.61
N GLN A 31 -29.45 -7.93 -15.29
CA GLN A 31 -30.37 -7.19 -14.41
C GLN A 31 -30.06 -5.69 -14.34
N ASP A 32 -31.03 -4.88 -13.95
CA ASP A 32 -30.88 -3.42 -13.93
C ASP A 32 -29.98 -2.91 -12.79
N SER A 33 -30.12 -3.52 -11.62
CA SER A 33 -29.46 -3.08 -10.41
C SER A 33 -28.47 -4.13 -9.94
N PHE A 34 -27.29 -3.69 -9.55
CA PHE A 34 -26.28 -4.55 -8.93
C PHE A 34 -26.16 -4.20 -7.46
N LEU A 35 -26.23 -5.22 -6.61
CA LEU A 35 -25.95 -5.06 -5.19
C LEU A 35 -24.44 -4.98 -4.99
N THR A 36 -23.98 -3.88 -4.40
CA THR A 36 -22.55 -3.55 -4.24
C THR A 36 -21.70 -4.70 -3.68
N PHE A 37 -22.23 -5.41 -2.68
CA PHE A 37 -21.53 -6.48 -1.95
C PHE A 37 -21.79 -7.88 -2.49
N GLU A 38 -22.60 -8.02 -3.54
CA GLU A 38 -22.88 -9.32 -4.15
C GLU A 38 -21.78 -9.69 -5.17
N VAL A 39 -21.43 -10.98 -5.21
CA VAL A 39 -20.47 -11.52 -6.17
C VAL A 39 -21.23 -11.98 -7.41
N TYR A 40 -20.94 -11.32 -8.52
CA TYR A 40 -21.42 -11.69 -9.84
C TYR A 40 -20.33 -12.43 -10.62
N LYS A 41 -20.77 -13.30 -11.51
CA LYS A 41 -19.93 -14.02 -12.48
C LYS A 41 -19.14 -13.05 -13.36
N ASP A 42 -17.85 -13.30 -13.54
CA ASP A 42 -16.95 -12.43 -14.31
C ASP A 42 -17.38 -12.34 -15.80
N GLU A 43 -18.07 -13.37 -16.32
CA GLU A 43 -18.65 -13.36 -17.67
C GLU A 43 -19.60 -12.18 -17.89
N ILE A 44 -20.32 -11.73 -16.86
CA ILE A 44 -21.26 -10.60 -16.95
C ILE A 44 -20.49 -9.31 -17.24
N THR A 45 -19.38 -9.07 -16.52
CA THR A 45 -18.56 -7.88 -16.73
C THR A 45 -17.90 -7.92 -18.11
N MET A 46 -17.38 -9.08 -18.52
CA MET A 46 -16.75 -9.24 -19.85
C MET A 46 -17.77 -9.04 -20.99
N GLN A 47 -18.99 -9.55 -20.85
CA GLN A 47 -20.06 -9.34 -21.81
C GLN A 47 -20.48 -7.87 -21.90
N LEU A 48 -20.62 -7.18 -20.77
CA LEU A 48 -20.92 -5.75 -20.75
C LEU A 48 -19.85 -4.93 -21.47
N VAL A 49 -18.57 -5.25 -21.26
CA VAL A 49 -17.47 -4.59 -21.96
C VAL A 49 -17.51 -4.90 -23.46
N ASP A 50 -17.68 -6.16 -23.88
CA ASP A 50 -17.77 -6.53 -25.31
C ASP A 50 -18.94 -5.82 -26.01
N LYS A 51 -20.10 -5.76 -25.37
CA LYS A 51 -21.26 -5.02 -25.90
C LYS A 51 -21.02 -3.52 -25.94
N ALA A 52 -20.38 -2.94 -24.93
CA ALA A 52 -20.00 -1.52 -24.93
C ALA A 52 -19.05 -1.20 -26.09
N CYS A 53 -18.09 -2.09 -26.38
CA CYS A 53 -17.19 -1.92 -27.53
C CYS A 53 -17.95 -1.89 -28.85
N LYS A 54 -18.94 -2.79 -29.02
CA LYS A 54 -19.78 -2.85 -30.24
C LYS A 54 -20.65 -1.62 -30.42
N VAL A 55 -21.23 -1.09 -29.33
CA VAL A 55 -22.09 0.10 -29.38
C VAL A 55 -21.27 1.37 -29.64
N LEU A 56 -20.09 1.48 -29.03
CA LEU A 56 -19.25 2.67 -29.10
C LEU A 56 -18.28 2.68 -30.29
N GLY A 57 -18.08 1.54 -30.96
CA GLY A 57 -17.16 1.40 -32.09
C GLY A 57 -15.69 1.58 -31.73
N VAL A 58 -15.33 1.43 -30.46
CA VAL A 58 -13.95 1.56 -29.95
C VAL A 58 -13.43 0.22 -29.44
N PRO A 59 -12.11 -0.02 -29.50
CA PRO A 59 -11.52 -1.26 -29.03
C PRO A 59 -11.60 -1.41 -27.51
N ALA A 60 -11.60 -2.66 -27.02
CA ALA A 60 -11.82 -2.99 -25.62
C ALA A 60 -10.76 -2.43 -24.67
N ASP A 61 -9.51 -2.34 -25.11
CA ASP A 61 -8.41 -1.73 -24.37
C ASP A 61 -8.69 -0.27 -24.01
N THR A 62 -9.27 0.48 -24.95
CA THR A 62 -9.61 1.90 -24.78
C THR A 62 -10.80 2.07 -23.85
N VAL A 63 -11.82 1.22 -23.99
CA VAL A 63 -12.98 1.20 -23.08
C VAL A 63 -12.54 0.88 -21.65
N LEU A 64 -11.72 -0.16 -21.46
CA LEU A 64 -11.23 -0.57 -20.14
C LEU A 64 -10.31 0.48 -19.51
N ARG A 65 -9.48 1.17 -20.31
CA ARG A 65 -8.65 2.27 -19.82
C ARG A 65 -9.49 3.46 -19.36
N GLU A 66 -10.52 3.83 -20.12
CA GLU A 66 -11.44 4.89 -19.73
C GLU A 66 -12.28 4.49 -18.52
N PHE A 67 -12.68 3.22 -18.44
CA PHE A 67 -13.32 2.66 -17.26
C PHE A 67 -12.42 2.74 -16.04
N GLY A 68 -11.13 2.41 -16.14
CA GLY A 68 -10.19 2.51 -15.02
C GLY A 68 -10.04 3.93 -14.48
N LYS A 69 -10.01 4.95 -15.36
CA LYS A 69 -9.97 6.36 -14.93
C LYS A 69 -11.23 6.75 -14.15
N TYR A 70 -12.40 6.39 -14.70
CA TYR A 70 -13.68 6.65 -14.05
C TYR A 70 -13.84 5.89 -12.74
N PHE A 71 -13.36 4.64 -12.70
CA PHE A 71 -13.39 3.79 -11.51
C PHE A 71 -12.64 4.42 -10.34
N PHE A 72 -11.46 4.98 -10.59
CA PHE A 72 -10.70 5.68 -9.56
C PHE A 72 -11.47 6.86 -8.96
N GLU A 73 -12.09 7.68 -9.83
CA GLU A 73 -12.92 8.81 -9.40
C GLU A 73 -14.21 8.35 -8.68
N PHE A 74 -14.81 7.26 -9.14
CA PHE A 74 -15.96 6.63 -8.50
C PHE A 74 -15.63 6.11 -7.09
N CYS A 75 -14.44 5.52 -6.89
CA CYS A 75 -13.95 5.11 -5.59
C CYS A 75 -13.84 6.30 -4.63
N LYS A 76 -13.29 7.43 -5.10
CA LYS A 76 -13.21 8.66 -4.30
C LYS A 76 -14.60 9.16 -3.88
N ARG A 77 -15.54 9.25 -4.83
CA ARG A 77 -16.94 9.66 -4.58
C ARG A 77 -17.67 8.70 -3.64
N SER A 78 -17.30 7.42 -3.64
CA SER A 78 -17.84 6.38 -2.75
C SER A 78 -17.30 6.43 -1.31
N GLY A 79 -16.47 7.43 -0.98
CA GLY A 79 -15.94 7.65 0.37
C GLY A 79 -14.54 7.07 0.61
N TYR A 80 -13.88 6.52 -0.40
CA TYR A 80 -12.51 6.01 -0.28
C TYR A 80 -11.42 7.07 -0.51
N ASP A 81 -11.76 8.33 -0.78
CA ASP A 81 -10.79 9.40 -1.09
C ASP A 81 -9.71 9.56 -0.02
N HIS A 82 -10.10 9.67 1.26
CA HIS A 82 -9.13 9.84 2.34
C HIS A 82 -8.18 8.64 2.46
N MET A 83 -8.72 7.41 2.35
CA MET A 83 -7.94 6.17 2.41
C MET A 83 -6.92 6.09 1.25
N LEU A 84 -7.37 6.37 0.03
CA LEU A 84 -6.53 6.36 -1.16
C LEU A 84 -5.39 7.41 -1.09
N ARG A 85 -5.66 8.60 -0.54
CA ARG A 85 -4.64 9.65 -0.35
C ARG A 85 -3.56 9.29 0.67
N THR A 86 -3.86 8.37 1.60
CA THR A 86 -2.90 7.96 2.64
C THR A 86 -1.97 6.82 2.22
N LEU A 87 -2.14 6.25 1.02
CA LEU A 87 -1.37 5.07 0.59
C LEU A 87 0.09 5.35 0.26
N GLY A 88 0.48 6.59 -0.04
CA GLY A 88 1.87 6.89 -0.35
C GLY A 88 2.14 8.36 -0.62
N GLY A 89 3.36 8.81 -0.35
CA GLY A 89 3.82 10.17 -0.64
C GLY A 89 4.26 10.39 -2.08
N ASN A 90 4.44 9.31 -2.84
CA ASN A 90 4.77 9.33 -4.27
C ASN A 90 4.11 8.14 -4.99
N LEU A 91 4.12 8.16 -6.32
CA LEU A 91 3.47 7.13 -7.14
C LEU A 91 4.01 5.72 -6.89
N TYR A 92 5.30 5.58 -6.57
CA TYR A 92 5.90 4.28 -6.29
C TYR A 92 5.32 3.68 -4.99
N GLU A 93 5.36 4.44 -3.89
CA GLU A 93 4.79 4.03 -2.60
C GLU A 93 3.28 3.78 -2.69
N PHE A 94 2.57 4.59 -3.47
CA PHE A 94 1.15 4.40 -3.70
C PHE A 94 0.87 3.01 -4.30
N ILE A 95 1.63 2.61 -5.32
CA ILE A 95 1.48 1.31 -5.99
C ILE A 95 1.89 0.16 -5.06
N GLU A 96 2.99 0.33 -4.32
CA GLU A 96 3.51 -0.67 -3.38
C GLU A 96 2.49 -1.02 -2.28
N ASN A 97 1.73 -0.02 -1.81
CA ASN A 97 0.73 -0.19 -0.75
C ASN A 97 -0.67 -0.61 -1.25
N LEU A 98 -0.88 -0.83 -2.56
CA LEU A 98 -2.17 -1.27 -3.09
C LEU A 98 -2.58 -2.66 -2.59
N ASP A 99 -1.62 -3.57 -2.42
CA ASP A 99 -1.89 -4.92 -1.92
C ASP A 99 -2.40 -4.88 -0.47
N ALA A 100 -1.80 -4.03 0.38
CA ALA A 100 -2.24 -3.82 1.75
C ALA A 100 -3.67 -3.24 1.81
N LEU A 101 -4.00 -2.31 0.91
CA LEU A 101 -5.37 -1.80 0.76
C LEU A 101 -6.33 -2.94 0.40
N HIS A 102 -5.98 -3.77 -0.58
CA HIS A 102 -6.82 -4.89 -1.00
C HIS A 102 -7.04 -5.92 0.12
N SER A 103 -6.02 -6.22 0.92
CA SER A 103 -6.18 -7.06 2.11
C SER A 103 -7.16 -6.44 3.12
N TYR A 104 -7.06 -5.14 3.37
CA TYR A 104 -8.00 -4.43 4.25
C TYR A 104 -9.44 -4.44 3.70
N LEU A 105 -9.61 -4.18 2.40
CA LEU A 105 -10.91 -4.24 1.76
C LEU A 105 -11.47 -5.65 1.82
N SER A 106 -10.67 -6.69 1.58
CA SER A 106 -11.14 -8.08 1.63
C SER A 106 -11.73 -8.41 3.00
N LEU A 107 -11.05 -8.01 4.08
CA LEU A 107 -11.55 -8.15 5.45
C LEU A 107 -12.84 -7.35 5.69
N SER A 108 -12.91 -6.11 5.23
CA SER A 108 -14.08 -5.25 5.45
C SER A 108 -15.32 -5.73 4.67
N TYR A 109 -15.14 -6.24 3.46
CA TYR A 109 -16.22 -6.78 2.63
C TYR A 109 -16.64 -8.15 3.16
N GLN A 110 -15.70 -9.00 3.58
CA GLN A 110 -15.99 -10.29 4.21
C GLN A 110 -16.78 -10.11 5.52
N ALA A 111 -16.39 -9.15 6.37
CA ALA A 111 -17.11 -8.83 7.61
C ALA A 111 -18.55 -8.34 7.35
N LYS A 112 -18.77 -7.55 6.29
CA LYS A 112 -20.12 -7.10 5.89
C LYS A 112 -20.97 -8.19 5.25
N VAL A 113 -20.36 -9.07 4.45
CA VAL A 113 -21.03 -10.21 3.81
C VAL A 113 -21.45 -11.26 4.85
N LEU A 114 -20.63 -11.49 5.89
CA LEU A 114 -20.93 -12.41 7.00
C LEU A 114 -22.19 -12.03 7.80
N VAL A 115 -22.56 -10.75 7.84
CA VAL A 115 -23.75 -10.27 8.56
C VAL A 115 -25.03 -10.45 7.74
N LEU A 116 -24.94 -10.56 6.42
CA LEU A 116 -26.13 -10.57 5.54
C LEU A 116 -26.46 -11.94 4.95
N PHE A 117 -25.46 -12.79 4.71
CA PHE A 117 -25.65 -14.11 4.12
C PHE A 117 -24.77 -15.14 4.85
N CYS A 118 -25.32 -15.82 5.87
CA CYS A 118 -24.65 -16.83 6.70
C CYS A 118 -24.08 -18.07 5.96
N PHE A 119 -24.06 -18.10 4.62
CA PHE A 119 -23.53 -19.22 3.86
C PHE A 119 -22.74 -18.71 2.65
N LEU A 120 -21.44 -19.06 2.60
CA LEU A 120 -20.41 -18.76 1.60
C LEU A 120 -19.66 -17.43 1.81
N PRO A 121 -18.59 -17.42 2.65
CA PRO A 121 -17.59 -16.36 2.59
C PRO A 121 -16.82 -16.52 1.28
N GLN A 122 -17.26 -15.86 0.20
CA GLN A 122 -16.45 -15.75 -0.99
C GLN A 122 -15.49 -14.57 -0.81
N GLU A 123 -14.21 -14.90 -0.61
CA GLU A 123 -13.15 -13.93 -0.42
C GLU A 123 -12.97 -13.04 -1.66
N MET A 124 -12.61 -11.77 -1.43
CA MET A 124 -12.36 -10.86 -2.53
C MET A 124 -11.09 -11.27 -3.26
N ASN A 125 -11.24 -11.81 -4.47
CA ASN A 125 -10.11 -12.11 -5.33
C ASN A 125 -9.55 -10.82 -5.95
N ALA A 126 -8.61 -10.19 -5.24
CA ALA A 126 -7.97 -8.95 -5.64
C ALA A 126 -6.66 -9.22 -6.41
N PRO A 127 -6.32 -8.39 -7.41
CA PRO A 127 -5.02 -8.47 -8.06
C PRO A 127 -3.90 -8.01 -7.11
N SER A 128 -2.69 -8.51 -7.36
CA SER A 128 -1.47 -8.12 -6.65
C SER A 128 -0.58 -7.27 -7.54
N PHE A 129 0.06 -6.27 -6.94
CA PHE A 129 0.94 -5.31 -7.59
C PHE A 129 2.33 -5.34 -6.96
N ARG A 130 3.34 -5.43 -7.83
CA ARG A 130 4.74 -5.24 -7.46
C ARG A 130 5.38 -4.21 -8.38
N VAL A 131 6.17 -3.31 -7.82
CA VAL A 131 6.82 -2.24 -8.57
C VAL A 131 8.33 -2.30 -8.33
N GLU A 132 9.09 -2.15 -9.41
CA GLU A 132 10.56 -2.10 -9.40
C GLU A 132 11.01 -0.78 -10.04
N LYS A 133 11.93 -0.06 -9.40
CA LYS A 133 12.52 1.17 -9.98
C LYS A 133 13.73 0.80 -10.84
N ASN A 134 13.79 1.35 -12.04
CA ASN A 134 14.97 1.27 -12.90
C ASN A 134 15.92 2.45 -12.63
N GLU A 135 17.19 2.29 -12.99
CA GLU A 135 18.22 3.34 -12.87
C GLU A 135 17.87 4.60 -13.69
N ASP A 136 17.17 4.41 -14.81
CA ASP A 136 16.75 5.50 -15.71
C ASP A 136 15.57 6.33 -15.16
N GLY A 137 15.07 6.04 -13.95
CA GLY A 137 13.92 6.70 -13.34
C GLY A 137 12.55 6.21 -13.85
N SER A 138 12.53 5.26 -14.79
CA SER A 138 11.32 4.51 -15.15
C SER A 138 11.02 3.42 -14.12
N MET A 139 9.82 2.86 -14.13
CA MET A 139 9.42 1.79 -13.21
C MET A 139 8.79 0.62 -13.96
N HIS A 140 9.08 -0.60 -13.54
CA HIS A 140 8.39 -1.80 -13.98
C HIS A 140 7.29 -2.15 -12.97
N LEU A 141 6.03 -2.13 -13.42
CA LEU A 141 4.88 -2.56 -12.64
C LEU A 141 4.47 -3.96 -13.08
N HIS A 142 4.61 -4.92 -12.17
CA HIS A 142 4.15 -6.29 -12.31
C HIS A 142 2.72 -6.39 -11.76
N TYR A 143 1.81 -6.84 -12.60
CA TYR A 143 0.41 -7.09 -12.29
C TYR A 143 0.14 -8.59 -12.31
N TYR A 144 -0.44 -9.11 -11.23
CA TYR A 144 -0.83 -10.50 -11.10
C TYR A 144 -2.34 -10.62 -10.87
N SER A 145 -3.01 -11.46 -11.65
CA SER A 145 -4.46 -11.67 -11.55
C SER A 145 -4.85 -13.08 -11.96
N ASP A 146 -5.84 -13.66 -11.29
CA ASP A 146 -6.46 -14.92 -11.71
C ASP A 146 -7.41 -14.73 -12.91
N ARG A 147 -7.82 -13.47 -13.17
CA ARG A 147 -8.77 -13.10 -14.22
C ARG A 147 -8.03 -12.54 -15.42
N ARG A 148 -8.37 -13.02 -16.61
CA ARG A 148 -7.73 -12.64 -17.88
C ARG A 148 -8.40 -11.44 -18.53
N GLY A 149 -7.60 -10.58 -19.16
CA GLY A 149 -8.10 -9.49 -20.01
C GLY A 149 -8.59 -8.23 -19.28
N LEU A 150 -8.52 -8.20 -17.95
CA LEU A 150 -8.86 -7.01 -17.14
C LEU A 150 -7.65 -6.08 -16.88
N CYS A 151 -6.47 -6.48 -17.34
CA CYS A 151 -5.22 -5.73 -17.17
C CYS A 151 -5.27 -4.31 -17.75
N HIS A 152 -6.07 -4.07 -18.77
CA HIS A 152 -6.22 -2.76 -19.42
C HIS A 152 -6.91 -1.71 -18.52
N ILE A 153 -7.52 -2.12 -17.41
CA ILE A 153 -8.06 -1.21 -16.39
C ILE A 153 -6.91 -0.54 -15.61
N VAL A 154 -5.81 -1.25 -15.36
CA VAL A 154 -4.69 -0.78 -14.54
C VAL A 154 -4.08 0.51 -15.07
N PRO A 155 -3.76 0.65 -16.38
CA PRO A 155 -3.31 1.93 -16.93
C PRO A 155 -4.26 3.09 -16.67
N GLY A 156 -5.57 2.85 -16.69
CA GLY A 156 -6.57 3.88 -16.41
C GLY A 156 -6.54 4.35 -14.96
N ILE A 157 -6.52 3.41 -14.01
CA ILE A 157 -6.50 3.69 -12.58
C ILE A 157 -5.20 4.41 -12.20
N ILE A 158 -4.05 3.85 -12.56
CA ILE A 158 -2.75 4.40 -12.17
C ILE A 158 -2.52 5.78 -12.81
N SER A 159 -2.97 6.00 -14.04
CA SER A 159 -2.87 7.33 -14.68
C SER A 159 -3.76 8.36 -13.99
N ALA A 160 -4.98 7.99 -13.60
CA ALA A 160 -5.86 8.88 -12.86
C ALA A 160 -5.29 9.23 -11.47
N ALA A 161 -4.75 8.24 -10.75
CA ALA A 161 -4.11 8.44 -9.47
C ALA A 161 -2.86 9.34 -9.59
N ALA A 162 -2.02 9.09 -10.61
CA ALA A 162 -0.82 9.89 -10.86
C ALA A 162 -1.14 11.36 -11.12
N LEU A 163 -2.18 11.62 -11.91
CA LEU A 163 -2.61 12.97 -12.23
C LEU A 163 -3.26 13.67 -11.02
N ASP A 164 -4.20 13.01 -10.34
CA ASP A 164 -5.01 13.63 -9.27
C ASP A 164 -4.22 13.81 -7.96
N PHE A 165 -3.37 12.85 -7.58
CA PHE A 165 -2.66 12.90 -6.30
C PHE A 165 -1.27 13.51 -6.40
N PHE A 166 -0.57 13.28 -7.52
CA PHE A 166 0.82 13.68 -7.66
C PHE A 166 1.05 14.73 -8.75
N ASN A 167 0.03 15.06 -9.56
CA ASN A 167 0.12 15.98 -10.69
C ASN A 167 1.21 15.59 -11.69
N ILE A 168 1.32 14.28 -11.97
CA ILE A 168 2.28 13.69 -12.90
C ILE A 168 1.49 13.03 -14.04
N GLU A 169 1.91 13.30 -15.27
CA GLU A 169 1.42 12.55 -16.42
C GLU A 169 2.29 11.30 -16.61
N ILE A 170 1.66 10.14 -16.83
CA ILE A 170 2.39 8.89 -17.00
C ILE A 170 2.04 8.24 -18.33
N SER A 171 3.03 7.59 -18.92
CA SER A 171 2.84 6.68 -20.04
C SER A 171 3.08 5.25 -19.55
N MET A 172 2.10 4.37 -19.77
CA MET A 172 2.19 2.94 -19.43
C MET A 172 2.14 2.11 -20.70
N LYS A 173 3.16 1.28 -20.92
CA LYS A 173 3.24 0.35 -22.05
C LYS A 173 3.40 -1.08 -21.54
N ILE A 174 2.75 -2.02 -22.18
CA ILE A 174 2.91 -3.44 -21.86
C ILE A 174 4.23 -3.92 -22.47
N VAL A 175 5.13 -4.45 -21.64
CA VAL A 175 6.43 -4.99 -22.05
C VAL A 175 6.37 -6.51 -22.16
N ASN A 176 5.68 -7.15 -21.22
CA ASN A 176 5.58 -8.61 -21.17
C ASN A 176 4.17 -9.04 -20.75
N GLN A 177 3.71 -10.15 -21.31
CA GLN A 177 2.47 -10.84 -20.96
C GLN A 177 2.75 -12.33 -20.88
N THR A 178 2.67 -12.88 -19.68
CA THR A 178 2.94 -14.29 -19.40
C THR A 178 1.78 -14.89 -18.61
N GLU A 179 1.59 -16.21 -18.75
CA GLU A 179 0.74 -16.98 -17.87
C GLU A 179 1.63 -17.83 -16.98
N GLU A 180 1.55 -17.63 -15.67
CA GLU A 180 2.32 -18.41 -14.71
C GLU A 180 1.39 -19.40 -14.01
N GLU A 181 1.78 -20.67 -13.94
CA GLU A 181 1.07 -21.67 -13.12
C GLU A 181 1.50 -21.54 -11.66
N GLU A 182 0.53 -21.21 -10.80
CA GLU A 182 0.68 -21.25 -9.35
C GLU A 182 -0.20 -22.35 -8.73
N ARG A 183 -0.04 -22.53 -7.42
CA ARG A 183 -0.77 -23.52 -6.62
C ARG A 183 -2.30 -23.37 -6.69
N THR A 184 -2.81 -22.16 -6.91
CA THR A 184 -4.25 -21.85 -7.03
C THR A 184 -4.76 -21.89 -8.47
N GLY A 185 -3.89 -22.09 -9.47
CA GLY A 185 -4.23 -22.09 -10.89
C GLY A 185 -3.33 -21.19 -11.73
N LYS A 186 -3.71 -20.99 -13.00
CA LYS A 186 -3.00 -20.11 -13.93
C LYS A 186 -3.27 -18.65 -13.60
N LYS A 187 -2.23 -17.88 -13.31
CA LYS A 187 -2.29 -16.43 -13.09
C LYS A 187 -1.76 -15.69 -14.31
N GLU A 188 -2.50 -14.68 -14.74
CA GLU A 188 -2.06 -13.70 -15.71
C GLU A 188 -1.02 -12.80 -15.04
N HIS A 189 0.19 -12.75 -15.62
CA HIS A 189 1.27 -11.86 -15.21
C HIS A 189 1.57 -10.88 -16.34
N ILE A 190 1.44 -9.58 -16.05
CA ILE A 190 1.69 -8.53 -17.03
C ILE A 190 2.67 -7.53 -16.45
N VAL A 191 3.69 -7.19 -17.24
CA VAL A 191 4.70 -6.21 -16.87
C VAL A 191 4.46 -4.94 -17.68
N PHE A 192 4.18 -3.85 -16.97
CA PHE A 192 4.04 -2.51 -17.53
C PHE A 192 5.32 -1.71 -17.31
N LEU A 193 5.83 -1.08 -18.36
CA LEU A 193 6.81 0.00 -18.24
C LEU A 193 6.07 1.31 -17.99
N VAL A 194 6.33 1.92 -16.85
CA VAL A 194 5.77 3.21 -16.41
C VAL A 194 6.83 4.29 -16.59
N THR A 195 6.56 5.25 -17.46
CA THR A 195 7.40 6.44 -17.67
C THR A 195 6.68 7.65 -17.09
N GLN A 196 7.34 8.38 -16.20
CA GLN A 196 6.81 9.60 -15.59
C GLN A 196 7.23 10.83 -16.39
N ASN A 197 6.26 11.57 -16.92
CA ASN A 197 6.44 12.87 -17.55
C ASN A 197 5.91 13.94 -16.60
N PRO A 198 6.77 14.61 -15.80
CA PRO A 198 6.30 15.71 -14.98
C PRO A 198 5.77 16.82 -15.89
N LEU A 199 4.54 17.29 -15.63
CA LEU A 199 3.90 18.37 -16.39
C LEU A 199 4.64 19.72 -16.29
N PHE A 200 5.67 19.82 -15.43
CA PHE A 200 6.57 20.96 -15.33
C PHE A 200 8.02 20.53 -15.57
N PRO A 201 8.71 21.04 -16.62
CA PRO A 201 10.16 21.00 -16.68
C PRO A 201 10.69 21.94 -15.60
N CYS A 202 11.34 21.39 -14.57
CA CYS A 202 12.10 22.21 -13.65
C CYS A 202 13.26 22.80 -14.46
N LYS A 203 13.28 24.12 -14.68
CA LYS A 203 14.44 24.80 -15.24
C LYS A 203 15.65 24.44 -14.38
N GLU A 204 16.59 23.69 -14.92
CA GLU A 204 17.95 23.66 -14.39
C GLU A 204 18.46 25.10 -14.36
N ARG A 205 18.53 25.69 -13.16
CA ARG A 205 19.31 26.90 -12.96
C ARG A 205 20.76 26.46 -12.85
N ASN A 206 21.42 26.37 -14.00
CA ASN A 206 22.81 26.79 -14.07
C ASN A 206 22.87 28.29 -13.73
N GLU A 207 23.98 28.69 -13.12
CA GLU A 207 24.34 30.04 -12.60
C GLU A 207 23.97 30.31 -11.13
N PHE A 208 24.87 29.92 -10.22
CA PHE A 208 25.76 30.87 -9.53
C PHE A 208 26.85 30.10 -8.77
N SER A 209 27.92 29.76 -9.48
CA SER A 209 29.23 29.52 -8.90
C SER A 209 29.93 30.85 -8.69
N SER A 210 29.78 31.46 -7.50
CA SER A 210 30.78 32.35 -6.88
C SER A 210 30.20 33.09 -5.66
N SER A 211 30.42 32.56 -4.46
CA SER A 211 30.90 33.32 -3.29
C SER A 211 31.02 32.38 -2.09
N SER A 212 32.27 32.04 -1.82
CA SER A 212 32.71 31.44 -0.56
C SER A 212 32.68 32.48 0.57
N GLN A 213 32.80 31.97 1.81
CA GLN A 213 32.88 32.68 3.11
C GLN A 213 31.57 33.22 3.70
N CYS A 214 30.93 32.44 4.57
CA CYS A 214 31.01 32.59 6.04
C CYS A 214 30.09 31.57 6.74
N LEU A 215 30.30 31.34 8.03
CA LEU A 215 29.56 30.44 8.95
C LEU A 215 30.11 29.02 9.11
N VAL A 216 31.41 28.94 9.41
CA VAL A 216 31.96 27.89 10.28
C VAL A 216 32.44 28.60 11.54
N ASP A 217 31.54 28.97 12.46
CA ASP A 217 31.91 29.47 13.81
C ASP A 217 30.71 29.65 14.77
N SER A 218 29.65 28.83 14.70
CA SER A 218 28.52 28.96 15.65
C SER A 218 28.03 27.68 16.31
N GLU A 219 28.67 26.54 16.09
CA GLU A 219 28.27 25.26 16.72
C GLU A 219 29.10 24.85 17.95
N LYS A 220 30.03 25.69 18.43
CA LYS A 220 30.83 25.41 19.64
C LYS A 220 30.43 26.16 20.90
N GLN A 221 29.31 26.91 20.91
CA GLN A 221 28.90 27.73 22.05
C GLN A 221 27.61 27.32 22.77
N ILE A 222 26.88 26.31 22.28
CA ILE A 222 25.56 25.95 22.85
C ILE A 222 25.64 24.88 23.95
N GLU A 223 26.76 24.16 24.10
CA GLU A 223 26.82 23.02 25.03
C GLU A 223 27.27 23.33 26.47
N ASN A 224 27.48 24.58 26.89
CA ASN A 224 28.07 24.85 28.22
C ASN A 224 27.41 25.95 29.08
N GLN A 225 26.11 26.23 28.93
CA GLN A 225 25.39 27.08 29.90
C GLN A 225 23.97 26.58 30.19
N LEU A 226 23.88 25.44 30.89
CA LEU A 226 22.71 25.09 31.70
C LEU A 226 23.14 25.13 33.18
N ASN A 227 23.19 26.35 33.73
CA ASN A 227 23.46 26.58 35.14
C ASN A 227 22.14 26.74 35.92
N LYS A 228 21.85 25.72 36.74
CA LYS A 228 21.37 25.72 38.13
C LYS A 228 20.57 26.87 38.80
N GLU A 229 20.09 27.90 38.11
CA GLU A 229 19.34 29.03 38.73
C GLU A 229 17.83 29.05 38.44
N ASP A 230 17.34 28.25 37.48
CA ASP A 230 15.91 28.28 37.09
C ASP A 230 15.00 27.30 37.87
N LEU A 231 15.56 26.44 38.73
CA LEU A 231 14.79 25.43 39.48
C LEU A 231 14.25 25.94 40.83
N GLU A 232 14.74 27.08 41.33
CA GLU A 232 14.33 27.67 42.62
C GLU A 232 13.24 28.75 42.49
N LYS A 233 13.06 29.34 41.30
CA LYS A 233 12.04 30.39 41.07
C LYS A 233 10.62 29.88 40.80
N ALA A 234 10.45 28.57 40.56
CA ALA A 234 9.15 27.98 40.23
C ALA A 234 8.34 27.50 41.45
N LYS A 235 8.85 27.65 42.69
CA LYS A 235 8.17 27.16 43.91
C LYS A 235 7.51 28.23 44.79
N ASN A 236 7.74 29.53 44.56
CA ASN A 236 7.27 30.60 45.45
C ASN A 236 6.27 31.57 44.78
N ALA A 237 5.26 31.06 44.09
CA ALA A 237 4.15 31.87 43.58
C ALA A 237 2.82 31.11 43.68
N ASN A 238 2.40 30.82 44.91
CA ASN A 238 1.07 30.31 45.20
C ASN A 238 0.60 30.93 46.51
N GLU A 239 0.21 32.20 46.49
CA GLU A 239 -0.68 32.77 47.49
C GLU A 239 -1.33 34.07 46.99
N GLU A 240 -2.62 34.20 47.35
CA GLU A 240 -3.53 35.34 47.25
C GLU A 240 -4.52 35.44 46.05
N ARG A 241 -5.79 35.51 46.48
CA ARG A 241 -7.06 35.52 45.73
C ARG A 241 -7.38 36.89 45.13
N GLY A 242 -8.20 36.92 44.08
CA GLY A 242 -9.26 37.94 43.95
C GLY A 242 -9.65 38.40 42.54
N ASN A 243 -10.77 37.86 42.04
CA ASN A 243 -11.78 38.42 41.14
C ASN A 243 -11.44 39.32 39.92
N SER A 244 -12.11 38.93 38.81
CA SER A 244 -12.82 39.77 37.83
C SER A 244 -12.19 40.02 36.44
N VAL A 245 -13.00 39.66 35.43
CA VAL A 245 -13.17 40.24 34.07
C VAL A 245 -12.02 40.14 33.05
N CYS A 246 -12.31 39.49 31.92
CA CYS A 246 -11.47 39.36 30.72
C CYS A 246 -11.14 40.73 30.07
N PRO A 247 -9.96 40.86 29.44
CA PRO A 247 -9.98 40.94 27.97
C PRO A 247 -8.82 40.23 27.23
N VAL A 248 -9.20 39.52 26.17
CA VAL A 248 -8.52 39.34 24.86
C VAL A 248 -7.00 39.07 24.83
N LYS A 249 -6.61 37.79 24.75
CA LYS A 249 -5.23 37.36 24.39
C LYS A 249 -5.02 37.30 22.86
N LYS A 250 -4.56 38.41 22.26
CA LYS A 250 -3.84 38.41 20.98
C LYS A 250 -2.33 38.30 21.24
N SER A 251 -1.78 37.11 21.47
CA SER A 251 -0.31 36.94 21.50
C SER A 251 0.19 35.53 21.17
N HIS A 252 -0.62 34.48 21.32
CA HIS A 252 -0.14 33.10 21.15
C HIS A 252 0.08 32.67 19.67
N TRP A 253 -0.59 33.33 18.72
CA TRP A 253 -0.52 32.97 17.29
C TRP A 253 0.68 33.57 16.53
N LYS A 254 1.48 34.45 17.15
CA LYS A 254 2.73 34.95 16.54
C LYS A 254 3.91 34.04 16.85
N THR A 255 4.00 33.50 18.06
CA THR A 255 5.05 32.55 18.45
C THR A 255 4.92 31.21 17.72
N LEU A 256 3.69 30.73 17.51
CA LEU A 256 3.44 29.53 16.70
C LEU A 256 3.82 29.70 15.23
N ARG A 257 3.74 30.92 14.68
CA ARG A 257 4.19 31.17 13.29
C ARG A 257 5.71 31.07 13.12
N GLY A 258 6.50 31.38 14.14
CA GLY A 258 7.95 31.24 14.11
C GLY A 258 8.44 29.79 14.17
N ILE A 259 7.70 28.93 14.88
CA ILE A 259 8.00 27.49 14.99
C ILE A 259 7.55 26.74 13.72
N ILE A 260 6.42 27.14 13.11
CA ILE A 260 5.91 26.53 11.87
C ILE A 260 6.81 26.86 10.65
N THR A 261 7.65 27.89 10.72
CA THR A 261 8.59 28.24 9.63
C THR A 261 9.89 27.44 9.59
N LEU A 262 10.23 26.67 10.64
CA LEU A 262 11.42 25.79 10.64
C LEU A 262 11.20 24.46 9.91
N GLY A 263 9.97 24.16 9.50
CA GLY A 263 9.59 22.93 8.80
C GLY A 263 9.07 23.12 7.38
N LYS A 264 9.33 24.25 6.71
CA LYS A 264 9.07 24.36 5.26
C LYS A 264 10.21 23.70 4.48
N GLY A 265 10.36 22.40 4.66
CA GLY A 265 11.02 21.55 3.67
C GLY A 265 10.22 21.62 2.37
N LYS A 266 10.91 21.84 1.25
CA LYS A 266 10.33 21.59 -0.08
C LYS A 266 9.87 20.13 -0.08
N LEU A 267 8.58 19.86 -0.21
CA LEU A 267 8.09 18.49 -0.35
C LEU A 267 8.23 18.02 -1.82
N LEU A 268 8.68 16.77 -1.96
CA LEU A 268 8.49 15.81 -3.05
C LEU A 268 9.28 15.98 -4.38
N ARG A 269 10.56 16.36 -4.31
CA ARG A 269 11.59 15.84 -5.23
C ARG A 269 12.97 15.97 -4.55
N GLY A 270 13.67 14.84 -4.39
CA GLY A 270 14.99 14.79 -3.72
C GLY A 270 14.95 14.52 -2.21
N PHE A 271 14.07 13.62 -1.76
CA PHE A 271 14.23 13.07 -0.41
C PHE A 271 15.41 12.10 -0.44
N ASP A 272 16.55 12.53 0.09
CA ASP A 272 17.69 11.66 0.35
C ASP A 272 17.66 11.25 1.82
N PRO A 273 17.32 9.98 2.13
CA PRO A 273 17.32 9.50 3.50
C PRO A 273 18.74 9.54 4.07
N VAL A 274 18.88 10.07 5.28
CA VAL A 274 20.14 10.03 6.02
C VAL A 274 20.16 8.77 6.88
N TYR A 275 21.07 7.86 6.56
CA TYR A 275 21.27 6.64 7.32
C TYR A 275 22.47 6.77 8.28
N PRO A 276 22.33 6.33 9.54
CA PRO A 276 23.46 6.29 10.45
C PRO A 276 24.53 5.31 9.92
N LYS A 277 25.81 5.65 10.11
CA LYS A 277 26.94 4.82 9.64
C LYS A 277 27.05 3.46 10.34
N SER A 278 26.43 3.31 11.50
CA SER A 278 26.42 2.09 12.30
C SER A 278 25.02 1.83 12.83
N LEU A 279 24.66 0.56 13.01
CA LEU A 279 23.46 0.19 13.75
C LEU A 279 23.72 0.43 15.26
N TRP A 280 22.87 1.20 15.92
CA TRP A 280 23.00 1.50 17.36
C TRP A 280 22.33 0.46 18.27
N ILE A 281 21.87 -0.65 17.69
CA ILE A 281 21.20 -1.74 18.40
C ILE A 281 22.00 -3.03 18.18
N ASP A 282 22.39 -3.67 19.28
CA ASP A 282 23.02 -4.98 19.24
C ASP A 282 22.00 -6.08 18.92
N THR A 283 22.48 -7.23 18.43
CA THR A 283 21.62 -8.35 18.01
C THR A 283 20.75 -8.89 19.14
N LYS A 284 21.25 -8.92 20.38
CA LYS A 284 20.50 -9.39 21.53
C LYS A 284 19.36 -8.44 21.85
N THR A 285 19.61 -7.13 21.85
CA THR A 285 18.57 -6.12 22.06
C THR A 285 17.54 -6.14 20.93
N PHE A 286 17.96 -6.29 19.67
CA PHE A 286 17.04 -6.43 18.53
C PHE A 286 16.14 -7.65 18.66
N CYS A 287 16.68 -8.83 18.98
CA CYS A 287 15.90 -10.06 19.12
C CYS A 287 14.93 -10.07 20.31
N ASN A 288 15.24 -9.29 21.35
CA ASN A 288 14.32 -9.06 22.46
C ASN A 288 13.27 -7.98 22.13
N GLY A 289 13.64 -6.94 21.38
CA GLY A 289 12.76 -5.84 20.98
C GLY A 289 11.70 -6.27 19.95
N LEU A 290 12.05 -7.17 19.03
CA LEU A 290 11.13 -7.76 18.06
C LEU A 290 10.94 -9.25 18.38
N PRO A 291 10.05 -9.61 19.32
CA PRO A 291 9.95 -10.99 19.82
C PRO A 291 9.46 -12.03 18.79
N PHE A 292 8.79 -11.59 17.72
CA PHE A 292 8.19 -12.42 16.66
C PHE A 292 8.69 -12.02 15.27
N HIS A 293 10.01 -12.06 15.07
CA HIS A 293 10.62 -11.88 13.74
C HIS A 293 11.41 -13.12 13.34
N MET A 294 11.67 -13.27 12.05
CA MET A 294 12.56 -14.29 11.49
C MET A 294 13.35 -13.68 10.33
N VAL A 295 14.63 -14.02 10.22
CA VAL A 295 15.49 -13.68 9.09
C VAL A 295 16.04 -14.99 8.54
N PHE A 296 15.96 -15.19 7.23
CA PHE A 296 16.39 -16.41 6.55
C PHE A 296 17.07 -16.09 5.21
N ASP A 297 17.90 -17.00 4.72
CA ASP A 297 18.61 -16.85 3.46
C ASP A 297 17.81 -17.33 2.24
N LYS A 298 18.44 -17.32 1.06
CA LYS A 298 17.84 -17.72 -0.22
C LYS A 298 17.49 -19.22 -0.26
N GLU A 299 18.04 -20.00 0.66
CA GLU A 299 17.78 -21.42 0.82
C GLU A 299 16.72 -21.68 1.92
N LEU A 300 16.02 -20.63 2.37
CA LEU A 300 15.04 -20.66 3.47
C LEU A 300 15.64 -21.11 4.80
N LYS A 301 16.95 -20.99 4.98
CA LYS A 301 17.61 -21.33 6.25
C LYS A 301 17.57 -20.16 7.20
N VAL A 302 17.03 -20.40 8.38
CA VAL A 302 16.92 -19.38 9.43
C VAL A 302 18.31 -18.94 9.90
N LYS A 303 18.57 -17.64 9.83
CA LYS A 303 19.77 -16.96 10.35
C LYS A 303 19.53 -16.26 11.67
N GLN A 304 18.30 -15.78 11.90
CA GLN A 304 17.93 -15.02 13.09
C GLN A 304 16.45 -15.24 13.40
N ALA A 305 16.10 -15.26 14.69
CA ALA A 305 14.72 -15.34 15.13
C ALA A 305 14.52 -14.56 16.43
N GLY A 306 13.29 -14.07 16.66
CA GLY A 306 12.92 -13.41 17.91
C GLY A 306 12.90 -14.35 19.12
N VAL A 307 13.05 -13.80 20.32
CA VAL A 307 13.15 -14.64 21.53
C VAL A 307 11.82 -15.34 21.86
N SER A 308 10.67 -14.70 21.64
CA SER A 308 9.37 -15.32 21.97
C SER A 308 8.99 -16.42 20.98
N ILE A 309 9.25 -16.22 19.69
CA ILE A 309 8.97 -17.26 18.69
C ILE A 309 9.85 -18.50 18.91
N GLN A 310 11.12 -18.32 19.31
CA GLN A 310 12.01 -19.43 19.68
C GLN A 310 11.54 -20.22 20.92
N LYS A 311 10.77 -19.60 21.82
CA LYS A 311 10.17 -20.30 22.98
C LYS A 311 9.01 -21.19 22.56
N ILE A 312 8.23 -20.74 21.58
CA ILE A 312 7.04 -21.45 21.08
C ILE A 312 7.42 -22.55 20.08
N VAL A 313 8.40 -22.26 19.22
CA VAL A 313 8.93 -23.16 18.20
C VAL A 313 10.41 -23.41 18.48
N PRO A 314 10.77 -24.39 19.34
CA PRO A 314 12.16 -24.62 19.75
C PRO A 314 13.11 -24.94 18.60
N GLY A 315 12.60 -25.46 17.48
CA GLY A 315 13.41 -25.69 16.28
C GLY A 315 14.14 -24.44 15.78
N LEU A 316 13.55 -23.25 15.96
CA LEU A 316 14.15 -21.96 15.59
C LEU A 316 15.39 -21.58 16.42
N GLN A 317 15.67 -22.29 17.51
CA GLN A 317 16.91 -22.11 18.27
C GLN A 317 18.12 -22.73 17.54
N THR A 318 17.88 -23.69 16.64
CA THR A 318 18.92 -24.31 15.83
C THR A 318 19.15 -23.47 14.58
N MET A 319 20.27 -22.75 14.52
CA MET A 319 20.59 -21.92 13.35
C MET A 319 20.79 -22.79 12.10
N GLY A 320 20.26 -22.35 10.96
CA GLY A 320 20.38 -23.05 9.69
C GLY A 320 19.27 -24.06 9.38
N ILE A 321 18.25 -24.20 10.24
CA ILE A 321 17.08 -25.02 9.92
C ILE A 321 16.30 -24.46 8.73
N CYS A 322 15.71 -25.35 7.93
CA CYS A 322 14.86 -24.95 6.82
C CYS A 322 13.48 -24.54 7.33
N LEU A 323 13.06 -23.32 7.00
CA LEU A 323 11.84 -22.71 7.52
C LEU A 323 10.55 -23.41 7.06
N ASP A 324 10.57 -23.96 5.84
CA ASP A 324 9.48 -24.69 5.20
C ASP A 324 9.10 -26.01 5.92
N GLN A 325 10.02 -26.55 6.72
CA GLN A 325 9.76 -27.73 7.56
C GLN A 325 8.87 -27.37 8.76
N TYR A 326 9.01 -26.17 9.31
CA TYR A 326 8.31 -25.75 10.53
C TYR A 326 7.04 -24.94 10.25
N PHE A 327 7.01 -24.23 9.13
CA PHE A 327 5.91 -23.35 8.76
C PHE A 327 5.34 -23.71 7.40
N ARG A 328 4.08 -23.33 7.19
CA ARG A 328 3.43 -23.27 5.89
C ARG A 328 2.87 -21.87 5.69
N ILE A 329 2.84 -21.39 4.45
CA ILE A 329 2.12 -20.16 4.12
C ILE A 329 0.65 -20.52 4.01
N VAL A 330 -0.18 -19.83 4.80
CA VAL A 330 -1.64 -19.88 4.70
C VAL A 330 -2.13 -18.78 3.76
N HIS A 331 -1.51 -17.59 3.80
CA HIS A 331 -1.85 -16.48 2.93
C HIS A 331 -0.58 -15.68 2.55
N PRO A 332 -0.42 -15.25 1.29
CA PRO A 332 -1.19 -15.67 0.11
C PRO A 332 -0.97 -17.17 -0.20
N GLU A 333 -1.89 -17.82 -0.89
CA GLU A 333 -1.88 -19.28 -1.12
C GLU A 333 -0.79 -19.79 -2.10
N VAL A 334 0.47 -19.51 -1.82
CA VAL A 334 1.60 -19.74 -2.73
C VAL A 334 2.53 -20.85 -2.24
N PRO A 335 3.31 -21.48 -3.13
CA PRO A 335 4.39 -22.38 -2.72
C PRO A 335 5.37 -21.69 -1.77
N PHE A 336 5.89 -22.44 -0.80
CA PHE A 336 6.88 -21.92 0.16
C PHE A 336 8.28 -21.86 -0.49
N THR A 337 8.48 -20.92 -1.41
CA THR A 337 9.76 -20.68 -2.09
C THR A 337 10.13 -19.20 -2.03
N ILE A 338 11.43 -18.89 -2.08
CA ILE A 338 11.88 -17.48 -2.10
C ILE A 338 11.32 -16.72 -3.30
N SER A 339 11.29 -17.35 -4.47
CA SER A 339 10.71 -16.75 -5.68
C SER A 339 9.25 -16.36 -5.46
N SER A 340 8.46 -17.23 -4.82
CA SER A 340 7.06 -16.93 -4.48
C SER A 340 6.95 -15.82 -3.44
N ILE A 341 7.78 -15.83 -2.39
CA ILE A 341 7.74 -14.79 -1.35
C ILE A 341 8.12 -13.42 -1.94
N GLN A 342 9.14 -13.36 -2.81
CA GLN A 342 9.54 -12.14 -3.51
C GLN A 342 8.46 -11.60 -4.44
N LYS A 343 7.73 -12.51 -5.10
CA LYS A 343 6.62 -12.16 -6.00
C LYS A 343 5.50 -11.43 -5.27
N PHE A 344 5.19 -11.86 -4.04
CA PHE A 344 4.13 -11.31 -3.20
C PHE A 344 4.66 -10.49 -2.01
N ILE A 345 5.83 -9.87 -2.15
CA ILE A 345 6.51 -9.13 -1.05
C ILE A 345 5.61 -8.06 -0.41
N ASN A 346 4.75 -7.42 -1.20
CA ASN A 346 3.84 -6.37 -0.76
C ASN A 346 2.57 -6.89 -0.09
N SER A 347 2.30 -8.19 -0.20
CA SER A 347 1.17 -8.84 0.45
C SER A 347 1.48 -9.16 1.92
N GLN A 348 0.45 -9.16 2.76
CA GLN A 348 0.59 -9.63 4.13
C GLN A 348 0.76 -11.16 4.14
N PHE A 349 1.84 -11.65 4.73
CA PHE A 349 2.05 -13.09 4.88
C PHE A 349 1.45 -13.59 6.19
N VAL A 350 0.80 -14.74 6.11
CA VAL A 350 0.35 -15.52 7.27
C VAL A 350 1.10 -16.85 7.25
N PHE A 351 2.07 -16.98 8.15
CA PHE A 351 2.78 -18.23 8.37
C PHE A 351 2.13 -19.00 9.51
N GLN A 352 1.73 -20.24 9.25
CA GLN A 352 1.19 -21.12 10.28
C GLN A 352 2.19 -22.25 10.57
N THR A 353 2.38 -22.52 11.86
CA THR A 353 3.20 -23.65 12.32
C THR A 353 2.62 -25.00 11.90
N ARG A 354 3.49 -25.96 11.62
CA ARG A 354 3.12 -27.36 11.38
C ARG A 354 3.01 -28.12 12.69
N ARG A 355 1.92 -28.88 12.87
CA ARG A 355 1.58 -29.54 14.14
C ARG A 355 2.63 -30.55 14.58
N GLU A 356 3.19 -31.27 13.61
CA GLU A 356 4.24 -32.28 13.79
C GLU A 356 5.55 -31.70 14.33
N MET A 357 5.83 -30.42 14.09
CA MET A 357 7.06 -29.76 14.53
C MET A 357 6.91 -28.98 15.84
N MET A 358 5.72 -29.01 16.45
CA MET A 358 5.43 -28.30 17.68
C MET A 358 5.71 -29.17 18.92
N PRO A 359 6.11 -28.55 20.06
CA PRO A 359 6.30 -29.28 21.31
C PRO A 359 5.05 -30.04 21.75
N GLU A 360 5.21 -31.13 22.49
CA GLU A 360 4.08 -31.94 22.97
C GLU A 360 3.09 -31.14 23.81
N SER A 361 3.60 -30.22 24.62
CA SER A 361 2.81 -29.28 25.41
C SER A 361 1.95 -28.31 24.57
N TRP A 362 2.18 -28.22 23.27
CA TRP A 362 1.43 -27.39 22.32
C TRP A 362 0.49 -28.21 21.42
N LYS A 363 0.52 -29.55 21.48
CA LYS A 363 -0.29 -30.41 20.60
C LYS A 363 -1.80 -30.20 20.78
N GLU A 364 -2.27 -29.76 21.94
CA GLU A 364 -3.70 -29.50 22.18
C GLU A 364 -4.13 -28.04 21.95
N ARG A 365 -3.17 -27.15 21.64
CA ARG A 365 -3.41 -25.73 21.42
C ARG A 365 -3.70 -25.44 19.95
N PRO A 366 -4.37 -24.31 19.64
CA PRO A 366 -4.44 -23.81 18.27
C PRO A 366 -3.03 -23.56 17.72
N MET A 367 -2.89 -23.71 16.40
CA MET A 367 -1.61 -23.48 15.75
C MET A 367 -1.23 -22.01 15.80
N LEU A 368 0.06 -21.76 16.01
CA LEU A 368 0.57 -20.40 15.98
C LEU A 368 0.49 -19.90 14.53
N GLU A 369 -0.20 -18.78 14.34
CA GLU A 369 -0.25 -18.00 13.12
C GLU A 369 0.49 -16.68 13.31
N LEU A 370 1.51 -16.47 12.49
CA LEU A 370 2.28 -15.24 12.45
C LEU A 370 1.84 -14.44 11.24
N ARG A 371 1.29 -13.26 11.50
CA ARG A 371 0.87 -12.31 10.46
C ARG A 371 1.89 -11.19 10.41
N GLY A 372 2.46 -10.92 9.24
CA GLY A 372 3.48 -9.89 9.10
C GLY A 372 3.77 -9.56 7.64
N THR A 373 4.59 -8.54 7.45
CA THR A 373 5.14 -8.17 6.14
C THR A 373 6.52 -8.81 5.97
N SER A 374 6.84 -9.20 4.74
CA SER A 374 8.19 -9.64 4.38
C SER A 374 8.97 -8.45 3.86
N LEU A 375 10.22 -8.30 4.30
CA LEU A 375 11.14 -7.25 3.83
C LEU A 375 12.35 -7.94 3.21
N PHE A 376 12.83 -7.43 2.07
CA PHE A 376 14.01 -7.94 1.36
C PHE A 376 15.15 -6.93 1.38
#